data_AF-K8W4N1-F1
#
_entry.id   AF-K8W4N1-F1
#
_cell.length_a   1.000
_cell.length_b   1.000
_cell.length_c   1.000
_cell.angle_alpha   90.00
_cell.angle_beta   90.00
_cell.angle_gamma   90.00
#
_symmetry.space_group_name_H-M   'P 1'
#
loop_
_entity.id
_entity.type
_entity.pdbx_description
1 polymer ?
#
loop_
_entity_poly.entity_id
_entity_poly.type
_entity_poly.pdbx_seq_one_letter_code
_entity_poly.pdbx_strand_id
1 'polypeptide(L)' 'MSQPTVWRWLHGGGVDARLVMPIVKATNNAVSPHEIRPDLYELIGTSKQ' A
#
# COMPACT_ATOMS: atom_id res chain seq x y z
N MET A 1 14.32 -1.58 5.82
CA MET A 1 13.95 -1.38 4.40
C MET A 1 15.21 -1.09 3.61
N SER A 2 15.29 -1.46 2.33
CA SER A 2 16.43 -1.15 1.46
C SER A 2 15.95 -0.41 0.20
N GLN A 3 16.84 0.36 -0.44
CA GLN A 3 16.52 1.08 -1.68
C GLN A 3 15.97 0.17 -2.79
N PRO A 4 16.50 -1.05 -3.00
CA PRO A 4 15.92 -1.98 -3.99
C PRO A 4 14.47 -2.37 -3.69
N THR A 5 14.08 -2.45 -2.42
CA THR A 5 12.69 -2.73 -2.04
C THR A 5 11.77 -1.59 -2.50
N VAL A 6 12.17 -0.34 -2.28
CA VAL A 6 11.41 0.83 -2.74
C VAL A 6 11.35 0.88 -4.27
N TRP A 7 12.46 0.55 -4.96
CA TRP A 7 12.47 0.47 -6.43
C TRP A 7 11.42 -0.51 -6.95
N ARG A 8 11.31 -1.70 -6.34
CA ARG A 8 10.27 -2.67 -6.74
C ARG A 8 8.86 -2.12 -6.57
N TRP A 9 8.58 -1.37 -5.51
CA TRP A 9 7.26 -0.77 -5.29
C TRP A 9 6.89 0.18 -6.43
N LEU A 10 7.84 1.01 -6.86
CA LEU A 10 7.66 1.97 -7.94
C LEU A 10 7.54 1.31 -9.33
N HIS A 11 8.01 0.07 -9.49
CA HIS A 11 8.06 -0.64 -10.78
C HIS A 11 7.14 -1.87 -10.82
N GLY A 12 6.01 -1.81 -10.11
CA GLY A 12 4.92 -2.79 -10.22
C GLY A 12 4.98 -3.97 -9.25
N GLY A 13 5.96 -4.02 -8.34
CA GLY A 13 6.00 -5.03 -7.28
C GLY A 13 4.98 -4.82 -6.17
N GLY A 14 4.44 -3.59 -6.05
CA GLY A 14 3.48 -3.22 -5.01
C GLY A 14 4.08 -3.23 -3.60
N VAL A 15 3.38 -2.58 -2.66
CA VAL A 15 3.79 -2.53 -1.24
C VAL A 15 3.26 -3.76 -0.50
N ASP A 16 4.08 -4.39 0.34
CA ASP A 16 3.60 -5.47 1.22
C ASP A 16 2.49 -4.94 2.15
N ALA A 17 1.37 -5.66 2.23
CA ALA A 17 0.19 -5.25 3.01
C ALA A 17 0.53 -4.96 4.49
N ARG A 18 1.53 -5.66 5.04
CA ARG A 18 2.00 -5.45 6.43
C ARG A 18 2.62 -4.07 6.65
N LEU A 19 3.04 -3.40 5.59
CA LEU A 19 3.70 -2.09 5.64
C LEU A 19 2.75 -0.92 5.45
N VAL A 20 1.51 -1.17 5.03
CA VAL A 20 0.51 -0.13 4.77
C VAL A 20 0.27 0.72 6.02
N MET A 21 -0.10 0.11 7.15
CA MET A 21 -0.36 0.88 8.37
C MET A 21 0.90 1.56 8.96
N PRO A 22 2.09 0.94 8.96
CA PRO A 22 3.33 1.64 9.28
C PRO A 22 3.59 2.90 8.44
N ILE A 23 3.36 2.86 7.13
CA ILE A 23 3.57 4.01 6.23
C ILE A 23 2.57 5.12 6.53
N VAL A 24 1.29 4.80 6.70
CA VAL A 24 0.24 5.78 7.06
C VAL A 24 0.60 6.51 8.37
N LYS A 25 1.05 5.77 9.38
CA LYS A 25 1.48 6.36 10.66
C LYS A 25 2.74 7.22 10.51
N ALA A 26 3.74 6.73 9.77
CA ALA A 26 5.00 7.46 9.57
C ALA A 26 4.82 8.76 8.77
N THR A 27 3.76 8.85 7.97
CA THR A 27 3.40 10.04 7.17
C THR A 27 2.40 10.95 7.88
N ASN A 28 2.09 10.71 9.16
CA ASN A 28 1.06 11.45 9.91
C ASN A 28 -0.29 11.50 9.19
N ASN A 29 -0.69 10.37 8.56
CA ASN A 29 -1.91 10.24 7.75
C ASN A 29 -1.96 11.14 6.50
N ALA A 30 -0.82 11.63 6.00
CA ALA A 30 -0.77 12.36 4.74
C ALA A 30 -1.09 11.49 3.52
N VAL A 31 -0.98 10.17 3.66
CA VAL A 31 -1.46 9.17 2.71
C VAL A 31 -2.35 8.16 3.41
N SER A 32 -3.36 7.67 2.71
CA SER A 32 -4.33 6.71 3.21
C SER A 32 -3.99 5.27 2.78
N PRO A 33 -4.54 4.24 3.45
CA PRO A 33 -4.29 2.84 3.09
C PRO A 33 -4.66 2.47 1.64
N HIS A 34 -5.75 3.03 1.11
CA HIS A 34 -6.25 2.71 -0.23
C HIS A 34 -5.39 3.35 -1.33
N GLU A 35 -4.70 4.46 -1.06
CA GLU A 35 -3.71 5.03 -1.97
C GLU A 35 -2.45 4.17 -2.07
N ILE A 36 -2.10 3.43 -1.02
CA ILE A 36 -0.90 2.57 -0.99
C ILE A 36 -1.17 1.19 -1.63
N ARG A 37 -2.36 0.62 -1.40
CA ARG A 37 -2.79 -0.69 -1.95
C ARG A 37 -4.22 -0.62 -2.50
N PRO A 38 -4.42 0.04 -3.65
CA PRO A 38 -5.74 0.15 -4.28
C PRO A 38 -6.30 -1.22 -4.69
N ASP A 39 -5.43 -2.16 -5.09
CA ASP A 39 -5.79 -3.53 -5.47
C ASP A 39 -6.50 -4.30 -4.35
N LEU A 40 -6.10 -4.12 -3.08
CA LEU A 40 -6.79 -4.73 -1.95
C LEU A 40 -8.15 -4.08 -1.70
N TYR A 41 -8.24 -2.77 -1.90
CA TYR A 41 -9.50 -2.04 -1.74
C TYR A 41 -10.51 -2.47 -2.79
N GLU A 42 -10.08 -2.60 -4.05
CA GLU A 42 -10.89 -3.13 -5.14
C GLU A 42 -11.38 -4.54 -4.84
N LEU A 43 -10.49 -5.46 -4.43
CA LEU A 43 -10.85 -6.85 -4.11
C LEU A 43 -11.95 -6.94 -3.04
N ILE A 44 -11.80 -6.16 -1.95
CA ILE A 44 -12.76 -6.15 -0.84
C ILE A 44 -14.06 -5.44 -1.25
N GLY A 45 -13.97 -4.37 -2.05
CA GLY A 45 -15.11 -3.64 -2.59
C GLY A 45 -15.95 -4.47 -3.57
N THR A 46 -15.31 -5.28 -4.42
CA THR A 46 -15.99 -6.22 -5.34
C THR A 46 -16.63 -7.39 -4.64
N SER A 47 -16.19 -7.74 -3.43
CA SER A 47 -16.76 -8.86 -2.64
C SER A 47 -18.08 -8.52 -1.94
N LYS A 48 -18.60 -7.29 -2.10
CA LYS A 48 -19.87 -6.82 -1.52
C LYS A 48 -21.07 -6.85 -2.48
N GLN A 49 -20.99 -7.57 -3.60
CA GLN A 49 -22.12 -7.82 -4.51
C GLN A 49 -22.63 -9.25 -4.39
#